data_AF-A0AA92IM57-F1
#
_entry.id   AF-A0AA92IM57-F1
#
_cell.length_a   1.000
_cell.length_b   1.000
_cell.length_c   1.000
_cell.angle_alpha   90.00
_cell.angle_beta   90.00
_cell.angle_gamma   90.00
#
_symmetry.space_group_name_H-M   'P 1'
#
loop_
_entity.id
_entity.type
_entity.pdbx_description
1 polymer ?
#
loop_
_entity_poly.entity_id
_entity_poly.type
_entity_poly.pdbx_seq_one_letter_code
_entity_poly.pdbx_strand_id
1 'polypeptide(L)'
;MANSVASVGLAIDAQQLNQLKKQSHADPDKAAAAAARQFEALFIQKMMKSMREAGGESELFNSSAMRTYSDMFDQQLATEVAGKGIGLAEQLLQQLHQEQGKKP
;
A
#
# COMPACT_ATOMS: atom_id res chain seq x y z
N MET A 1 -26.46 -3.16 -8.23
CA MET A 1 -25.90 -3.37 -6.88
C MET A 1 -24.41 -3.01 -6.91
N ALA A 2 -24.07 -1.74 -6.71
CA ALA A 2 -22.70 -1.25 -6.86
C ALA A 2 -22.45 -0.14 -5.83
N ASN A 3 -22.04 -0.51 -4.62
CA ASN A 3 -21.18 0.36 -3.78
C ASN A 3 -20.68 -0.27 -2.45
N SER A 4 -20.92 -1.55 -2.18
CA SER A 4 -20.65 -2.10 -0.84
C SER A 4 -19.16 -2.36 -0.55
N VAL A 5 -18.33 -2.53 -1.58
CA VAL A 5 -16.89 -2.86 -1.42
C VAL A 5 -16.06 -1.61 -1.09
N ALA A 6 -16.43 -0.45 -1.65
CA ALA A 6 -15.77 0.83 -1.38
C ALA A 6 -16.02 1.31 0.07
N SER A 7 -17.22 1.06 0.60
CA SER A 7 -17.58 1.40 1.98
C SER A 7 -16.88 0.51 3.02
N VAL A 8 -16.63 -0.76 2.69
CA VAL A 8 -15.81 -1.67 3.51
C VAL A 8 -14.34 -1.23 3.54
N GLY A 9 -13.77 -0.82 2.40
CA GLY A 9 -12.40 -0.28 2.34
C GLY A 9 -12.23 0.99 3.18
N LEU A 10 -13.17 1.94 3.08
CA LEU A 10 -13.15 3.19 3.86
C LEU A 10 -13.32 2.97 5.37
N ALA A 11 -14.18 2.02 5.78
CA ALA A 11 -14.39 1.69 7.18
C ALA A 11 -13.17 1.02 7.82
N ILE A 12 -12.49 0.12 7.07
CA ILE A 12 -11.25 -0.53 7.51
C ILE A 12 -10.13 0.50 7.65
N ASP A 13 -10.00 1.42 6.69
CA ASP A 13 -8.99 2.49 6.69
C ASP A 13 -9.17 3.44 7.91
N ALA A 14 -10.40 3.85 8.20
CA ALA A 14 -10.70 4.69 9.36
C ALA A 14 -10.37 4.01 10.70
N GLN A 15 -10.60 2.70 10.80
CA GLN A 15 -10.31 1.93 12.01
C GLN A 15 -8.80 1.72 12.19
N GLN A 16 -8.07 1.46 11.10
CA GLN A 16 -6.61 1.36 11.09
C GLN A 16 -5.95 2.69 11.46
N LEU A 17 -6.46 3.81 10.95
CA LEU A 17 -5.96 5.14 11.28
C LEU A 17 -6.15 5.49 12.77
N ASN A 18 -7.32 5.16 13.34
CA ASN A 18 -7.58 5.38 14.76
C ASN A 18 -6.65 4.51 15.64
N GLN A 19 -6.36 3.29 15.20
CA GLN A 19 -5.42 2.41 15.88
C GLN A 19 -3.97 2.93 15.80
N LEU A 20 -3.56 3.44 14.64
CA LEU A 20 -2.27 4.10 14.43
C LEU A 20 -2.11 5.32 15.34
N LYS A 21 -3.15 6.15 15.44
CA LYS A 21 -3.18 7.34 16.32
C LYS A 21 -3.05 6.98 17.80
N LYS A 22 -3.68 5.89 18.24
CA LYS A 22 -3.52 5.39 19.62
C LYS A 22 -2.09 4.89 19.85
N GLN A 23 -1.53 4.17 18.89
CA GLN A 23 -0.16 3.65 18.98
C GLN A 23 0.88 4.77 19.00
N SER A 24 0.70 5.86 18.25
CA SER A 24 1.67 6.98 18.23
C SER A 24 1.81 7.68 19.58
N HIS A 25 0.79 7.63 20.43
CA HIS A 25 0.87 8.15 21.79
C HIS A 25 1.59 7.22 22.76
N ALA A 26 1.60 5.91 22.49
CA ALA A 26 2.22 4.90 23.35
C ALA A 26 3.67 4.58 22.93
N ASP A 27 3.93 4.52 21.63
CA ASP A 27 5.21 4.16 21.03
C ASP A 27 5.32 4.85 19.65
N PRO A 28 5.91 6.06 19.61
CA PRO A 28 6.03 6.85 18.39
C PRO A 28 6.80 6.14 17.27
N ASP A 29 7.86 5.40 17.62
CA ASP A 29 8.74 4.74 16.66
C ASP A 29 8.03 3.55 16.00
N LYS A 30 7.32 2.75 16.79
CA LYS A 30 6.52 1.64 16.28
C LYS A 30 5.35 2.13 15.44
N ALA A 31 4.73 3.25 15.80
CA ALA A 31 3.68 3.87 15.00
C ALA A 31 4.23 4.43 13.69
N ALA A 32 5.39 5.09 13.69
CA ALA A 32 6.06 5.54 12.48
C ALA A 32 6.36 4.35 11.56
N ALA A 33 6.82 3.23 12.11
CA ALA A 33 7.11 2.03 11.32
C ALA A 33 5.86 1.42 10.69
N ALA A 34 4.74 1.38 11.43
CA ALA A 34 3.46 0.92 10.91
C ALA A 34 2.93 1.85 9.80
N ALA A 35 3.05 3.16 9.97
CA ALA A 35 2.65 4.15 8.98
C ALA A 35 3.47 4.04 7.68
N ALA A 36 4.80 3.88 7.80
CA ALA A 36 5.70 3.74 6.66
C ALA A 36 5.36 2.49 5.81
N ARG A 37 5.04 1.36 6.46
CA ARG A 37 4.61 0.14 5.76
C ARG A 37 3.26 0.31 5.05
N GLN A 38 2.30 0.98 5.69
CA GLN A 38 1.00 1.28 5.05
C GLN A 38 1.18 2.19 3.84
N PHE A 39 2.05 3.20 3.94
CA PHE A 39 2.38 4.08 2.83
C PHE A 39 3.04 3.32 1.67
N GLU A 40 4.02 2.46 1.93
CA GLU A 40 4.66 1.63 0.91
C GLU A 40 3.63 0.75 0.17
N ALA A 41 2.70 0.13 0.89
CA ALA A 41 1.62 -0.66 0.28
C ALA A 41 0.74 0.18 -0.68
N LEU A 42 0.32 1.38 -0.25
CA LEU A 42 -0.44 2.30 -1.09
C LEU A 42 0.35 2.76 -2.31
N PHE A 43 1.66 2.98 -2.15
CA PHE A 43 2.55 3.38 -3.23
C PHE A 43 2.68 2.27 -4.28
N ILE A 44 2.91 1.02 -3.85
CA ILE A 44 2.97 -0.13 -4.75
C ILE A 44 1.65 -0.31 -5.51
N GLN A 45 0.50 -0.19 -4.82
CA GLN A 45 -0.80 -0.26 -5.47
C GLN A 45 -0.96 0.81 -6.56
N LYS A 46 -0.54 2.05 -6.28
CA LYS A 46 -0.54 3.14 -7.27
C LYS A 46 0.41 2.85 -8.43
N MET A 47 1.62 2.35 -8.15
CA MET A 47 2.61 2.00 -9.17
C MET A 47 2.08 0.91 -10.12
N MET A 48 1.53 -0.18 -9.57
CA MET A 48 0.93 -1.27 -10.36
C MET A 48 -0.23 -0.77 -11.22
N LYS A 49 -1.08 0.12 -10.67
CA LYS A 49 -2.16 0.74 -11.42
C LYS A 49 -1.62 1.63 -12.56
N SER A 50 -0.62 2.47 -12.29
CA SER A 50 0.00 3.33 -13.31
C SER A 50 0.71 2.53 -14.39
N MET A 51 1.35 1.41 -14.07
CA MET A 51 1.95 0.51 -15.05
C MET A 51 0.90 -0.10 -16.00
N ARG A 52 -0.27 -0.48 -15.47
CA ARG A 52 -1.40 -0.95 -16.31
C ARG A 52 -1.94 0.14 -17.21
N GLU A 53 -2.16 1.33 -16.66
CA GLU A 53 -2.63 2.49 -17.45
C GLU A 53 -1.63 2.85 -18.56
N ALA A 54 -0.31 2.74 -18.31
CA ALA A 54 0.74 3.01 -19.28
C ALA A 54 0.92 1.91 -20.35
N GLY A 55 0.59 0.66 -20.03
CA GLY A 55 0.71 -0.48 -20.96
C GLY A 55 -0.27 -0.44 -22.14
N GLY A 56 -1.27 0.46 -22.09
CA GLY A 56 -2.32 0.58 -23.10
C GLY A 56 -3.33 -0.57 -23.03
N GLU A 57 -4.61 -0.24 -23.10
CA GLU A 57 -5.70 -1.22 -23.27
C GLU A 57 -5.65 -1.81 -24.69
N SER A 58 -4.71 -2.72 -24.95
CA SER A 58 -4.66 -3.40 -26.25
C SER A 58 -5.85 -4.37 -26.35
N GLU A 59 -6.58 -4.37 -27.45
CA GLU A 59 -7.76 -5.24 -27.67
C GLU A 59 -7.48 -6.74 -27.46
N LEU A 60 -6.20 -7.17 -27.61
CA LEU A 60 -5.71 -8.52 -27.34
C LEU A 60 -5.70 -8.91 -25.85
N PHE A 61 -5.56 -7.93 -24.94
CA PHE A 61 -5.56 -8.13 -23.48
C PHE A 61 -6.94 -7.91 -22.85
N ASN A 62 -7.96 -7.54 -23.64
CA ASN A 62 -9.31 -7.25 -23.17
C ASN A 62 -10.20 -8.52 -23.04
N SER A 63 -9.62 -9.73 -23.12
CA SER A 63 -10.39 -10.95 -22.86
C SER A 63 -10.66 -11.12 -21.36
N SER A 64 -11.84 -11.63 -21.00
CA SER A 64 -12.18 -11.90 -19.59
C SER A 64 -11.23 -12.90 -18.95
N ALA A 65 -10.74 -13.89 -19.71
CA ALA A 65 -9.79 -14.89 -19.24
C ALA A 65 -8.43 -14.28 -18.87
N MET A 66 -7.89 -13.35 -19.69
CA MET A 66 -6.63 -12.68 -19.35
C MET A 66 -6.79 -11.72 -18.17
N ARG A 67 -7.94 -11.04 -18.02
CA ARG A 67 -8.21 -10.25 -16.81
C ARG A 67 -8.14 -11.11 -15.55
N THR A 68 -8.83 -12.24 -15.52
CA THR A 68 -8.81 -13.14 -14.37
C THR A 68 -7.41 -13.68 -14.07
N TYR A 69 -6.64 -14.06 -15.09
CA TYR A 69 -5.26 -14.51 -14.90
C TYR A 69 -4.36 -13.40 -14.34
N SER A 70 -4.44 -12.19 -14.90
CA SER A 70 -3.68 -11.03 -14.43
C SER A 70 -4.08 -10.65 -13.01
N ASP A 71 -5.36 -10.68 -12.66
CA ASP A 71 -5.83 -10.39 -11.30
C ASP A 71 -5.27 -11.42 -10.29
N MET A 72 -5.25 -12.71 -10.64
CA MET A 72 -4.66 -13.77 -9.79
C MET A 72 -3.13 -13.61 -9.66
N PHE A 73 -2.46 -13.30 -10.77
CA PHE A 73 -1.02 -13.05 -10.77
C PHE A 73 -0.65 -11.84 -9.93
N ASP A 74 -1.40 -10.75 -10.06
CA ASP A 74 -1.24 -9.53 -9.26
C ASP A 74 -1.52 -9.78 -7.78
N GLN A 75 -2.50 -10.62 -7.43
CA GLN A 75 -2.75 -11.00 -6.04
C GLN A 75 -1.56 -11.76 -5.43
N GLN A 76 -0.97 -12.70 -6.18
CA GLN A 76 0.19 -13.45 -5.73
C GLN A 76 1.43 -12.54 -5.62
N LEU A 77 1.66 -11.69 -6.63
CA LEU A 77 2.75 -10.74 -6.64
C LEU A 77 2.60 -9.72 -5.49
N ALA A 78 1.39 -9.21 -5.26
CA ALA A 78 1.11 -8.32 -4.13
C ALA A 78 1.33 -9.02 -2.79
N THR A 79 1.01 -10.31 -2.67
CA THR A 79 1.26 -11.09 -1.45
C THR A 79 2.77 -11.29 -1.20
N GLU A 80 3.53 -11.63 -2.24
CA GLU A 80 4.99 -11.78 -2.13
C GLU A 80 5.69 -10.44 -1.85
N VAL A 81 5.27 -9.39 -2.53
CA VAL A 81 5.83 -8.04 -2.36
C VAL A 81 5.42 -7.46 -1.00
N ALA A 82 4.17 -7.63 -0.54
CA ALA A 82 3.74 -7.17 0.78
C ALA A 82 4.38 -7.97 1.92
N GLY A 83 4.67 -9.26 1.69
CA GLY A 83 5.37 -10.09 2.66
C GLY A 83 6.84 -9.68 2.86
N LYS A 84 7.46 -9.09 1.85
CA LYS A 84 8.88 -8.72 1.85
C LYS A 84 9.15 -7.21 1.97
N GLY A 85 8.19 -6.37 1.58
CA GLY A 85 8.40 -4.96 1.28
C GLY A 85 9.31 -4.76 0.06
N ILE A 86 9.34 -3.56 -0.51
CA ILE A 86 10.39 -3.19 -1.49
C ILE A 86 11.54 -2.42 -0.81
N GLY A 87 11.45 -2.19 0.50
CA GLY A 87 12.44 -1.50 1.31
C GLY A 87 12.21 0.02 1.40
N LEU A 88 11.10 0.53 0.84
CA LEU A 88 10.76 1.95 0.86
C LEU A 88 10.36 2.39 2.28
N ALA A 89 9.65 1.54 3.02
CA ALA A 89 9.23 1.83 4.38
C ALA A 89 10.44 2.03 5.32
N GLU A 90 11.46 1.18 5.20
CA GLU A 90 12.71 1.24 5.97
C GLU A 90 13.51 2.49 5.62
N GLN A 91 13.59 2.85 4.33
CA GLN A 91 14.25 4.09 3.89
C GLN A 91 13.54 5.34 4.41
N LEU A 92 12.20 5.37 4.37
CA LEU A 92 11.40 6.47 4.94
C LEU A 92 11.62 6.61 6.45
N LEU A 93 11.65 5.50 7.19
CA LEU A 93 11.95 5.50 8.62
C LEU A 93 13.35 6.03 8.92
N GLN A 94 14.34 5.59 8.13
CA GLN A 94 15.72 6.03 8.30
C GLN A 94 15.86 7.53 8.05
N GLN A 95 15.18 8.08 7.03
CA GLN A 95 15.14 9.52 6.78
C GLN A 95 14.42 10.27 7.90
N LEU A 96 13.27 9.76 8.38
CA LEU A 96 12.52 10.38 9.47
C LEU A 96 13.36 10.45 10.76
N HIS A 97 14.09 9.38 11.10
CA HIS A 97 14.99 9.36 12.26
C HIS A 97 16.18 10.30 12.09
N GLN A 98 16.74 10.43 10.88
CA GLN A 98 17.81 11.40 10.60
C GLN A 98 17.32 12.85 10.78
N GLU A 99 16.11 13.16 10.32
CA GLU A 99 15.50 14.48 10.49
C GLU A 99 15.13 14.77 11.96
N GLN A 100 14.65 13.77 12.71
CA GLN A 100 14.37 13.93 14.14
C GLN A 100 15.63 14.04 15.02
N GLY A 101 16.73 13.38 14.62
CA GLY A 101 18.05 13.54 15.22
C GLY A 101 18.73 14.88 14.90
N LYS A 102 18.26 15.56 13.85
CA LYS A 102 18.63 16.93 13.47
C LYS A 102 17.71 17.95 14.17
N LYS A 103 17.71 17.97 15.50
CA LYS A 103 17.27 19.17 16.24
C LYS A 103 18.51 20.03 16.57
N PRO A 104 18.46 21.36 16.39
CA PRO A 104 19.47 22.24 16.96
C PRO A 104 19.45 22.18 18.50
#